data_AF-A0A1F3T4A1-F1
#
_entry.id   AF-A0A1F3T4A1-F1
#
_cell.length_a   1.000
_cell.length_b   1.000
_cell.length_c   1.000
_cell.angle_alpha   90.00
_cell.angle_beta   90.00
_cell.angle_gamma   90.00
#
_symmetry.space_group_name_H-M   'P 1'
#
loop_
_entity.id
_entity.type
_entity.pdbx_description
1 polymer ?
#
loop_
_entity_poly.entity_id
_entity_poly.type
_entity_poly.pdbx_seq_one_letter_code
_entity_poly.pdbx_strand_id
1 'polypeptide(L)'
;MKITNKKSMHSKPKNNIDQDSLRRDALINECKGNLFEYLVGQRLSQLAHIEHVFHQKLDSRLKQKFKDYESILRKIGPNILNKLIEFSDKTAQHILPSLREKLVSVSIVGKMDDLQVKKEFQEADLLLMTSSKTIPLSLKLSKNGAYVNTKSAGAKSFIKKYFFHMKNVSIYQQELNQLIDRYYYNMGQTLYQMIGLDFKGEYDESWFAEGYSDLPGQLPEDMKKIVHNNYQQTISNIYKILEKMSHEREPFSRSLLNLIGLGHPDMLQVICYHKKINQESYGLDSVLVGNYAEKMPEVTQFEMMPFNPQISSFEIRFPNSQLQIRIKPMNKFTTPSYKINCSVHYGAKHAKS
;
A
#
# COMPACT_ATOMS: atom_id res chain seq x y z
N MET A 1 16.31 -59.63 -12.44
CA MET A 1 16.53 -58.29 -11.83
C MET A 1 15.33 -57.42 -12.15
N LYS A 2 14.40 -57.22 -11.19
CA LYS A 2 13.22 -56.37 -11.37
C LYS A 2 13.54 -54.98 -10.85
N ILE A 3 13.61 -54.00 -11.74
CA ILE A 3 13.79 -52.58 -11.40
C ILE A 3 12.44 -52.07 -10.90
N THR A 4 12.37 -51.71 -9.62
CA THR A 4 11.19 -51.14 -8.98
C THR A 4 11.22 -49.62 -9.16
N ASN A 5 10.32 -49.09 -9.98
CA ASN A 5 10.04 -47.65 -10.06
C ASN A 5 9.37 -47.20 -8.76
N LYS A 6 10.13 -46.51 -7.88
CA LYS A 6 9.57 -45.73 -6.77
C LYS A 6 8.87 -44.49 -7.35
N LYS A 7 7.55 -44.57 -7.51
CA LYS A 7 6.70 -43.38 -7.61
C LYS A 7 6.76 -42.65 -6.26
N SER A 8 7.38 -41.48 -6.25
CA SER A 8 7.30 -40.52 -5.15
C SER A 8 5.83 -40.13 -4.95
N MET A 9 5.22 -40.57 -3.84
CA MET A 9 3.94 -40.05 -3.38
C MET A 9 4.19 -38.66 -2.77
N HIS A 10 4.15 -37.61 -3.58
CA HIS A 10 3.95 -36.28 -3.04
C HIS A 10 2.49 -36.11 -2.65
N SER A 11 2.23 -36.20 -1.35
CA SER A 11 0.97 -35.83 -0.73
C SER A 11 0.61 -34.39 -1.11
N LYS A 12 -0.54 -34.19 -1.74
CA LYS A 12 -1.09 -32.86 -2.05
C LYS A 12 -1.17 -32.01 -0.76
N PRO A 13 -0.66 -30.77 -0.74
CA PRO A 13 -0.68 -29.95 0.47
C PRO A 13 -2.11 -29.51 0.81
N LYS A 14 -2.58 -29.90 2.02
CA LYS A 14 -3.80 -29.38 2.66
C LYS A 14 -3.50 -27.99 3.25
N ASN A 15 -3.75 -26.89 2.52
CA ASN A 15 -3.51 -25.52 3.02
C ASN A 15 -4.58 -24.46 2.63
N ASN A 16 -5.81 -24.86 2.28
CA ASN A 16 -6.84 -23.91 1.80
C ASN A 16 -7.51 -23.01 2.87
N ILE A 17 -7.45 -23.37 4.17
CA ILE A 17 -8.25 -22.69 5.21
C ILE A 17 -7.70 -21.28 5.57
N ASP A 18 -6.39 -21.07 5.47
CA ASP A 18 -5.75 -19.82 5.92
C ASP A 18 -5.92 -18.66 4.92
N GLN A 19 -5.89 -18.93 3.61
CA GLN A 19 -6.01 -17.89 2.58
C GLN A 19 -7.43 -17.36 2.35
N ASP A 20 -8.46 -18.18 2.52
CA ASP A 20 -9.85 -17.70 2.42
C ASP A 20 -10.18 -16.71 3.55
N SER A 21 -9.60 -16.92 4.73
CA SER A 21 -9.67 -15.96 5.84
C SER A 21 -8.97 -14.63 5.50
N LEU A 22 -7.76 -14.69 4.93
CA LEU A 22 -7.00 -13.51 4.52
C LEU A 22 -7.67 -12.72 3.38
N ARG A 23 -8.26 -13.42 2.40
CA ARG A 23 -9.03 -12.80 1.31
C ARG A 23 -10.28 -12.11 1.84
N ARG A 24 -10.98 -12.76 2.77
CA ARG A 24 -12.13 -12.18 3.45
C ARG A 24 -11.73 -10.94 4.23
N ASP A 25 -10.67 -10.99 5.02
CA ASP A 25 -10.18 -9.83 5.79
C ASP A 25 -9.74 -8.67 4.88
N ALA A 26 -9.09 -8.95 3.76
CA ALA A 26 -8.73 -7.94 2.77
C ALA A 26 -9.98 -7.25 2.19
N LEU A 27 -11.00 -8.02 1.81
CA LEU A 27 -12.28 -7.49 1.32
C LEU A 27 -12.98 -6.64 2.39
N ILE A 28 -12.96 -7.08 3.65
CA ILE A 28 -13.56 -6.33 4.76
C ILE A 28 -12.86 -5.00 4.98
N ASN A 29 -11.52 -4.98 4.95
CA ASN A 29 -10.75 -3.76 5.07
C ASN A 29 -10.98 -2.80 3.90
N GLU A 30 -11.10 -3.32 2.68
CA GLU A 30 -11.48 -2.53 1.51
C GLU A 30 -12.86 -1.90 1.67
N CYS A 31 -13.88 -2.69 2.06
CA CYS A 31 -15.23 -2.18 2.29
C CYS A 31 -15.26 -1.08 3.36
N LYS A 32 -14.55 -1.28 4.48
CA LYS A 32 -14.45 -0.29 5.56
C LYS A 32 -13.80 1.01 5.08
N GLY A 33 -12.67 0.92 4.39
CA GLY A 33 -11.95 2.10 3.87
C GLY A 33 -12.81 2.90 2.88
N ASN A 34 -13.41 2.22 1.91
CA ASN A 34 -14.21 2.88 0.87
C ASN A 34 -15.48 3.54 1.44
N LEU A 35 -16.16 2.88 2.37
CA LEU A 35 -17.31 3.50 3.04
C LEU A 35 -16.90 4.65 3.94
N PHE A 36 -15.77 4.53 4.64
CA PHE A 36 -15.22 5.62 5.44
C PHE A 36 -14.93 6.86 4.59
N GLU A 37 -14.29 6.71 3.43
CA GLU A 37 -14.05 7.80 2.47
C GLU A 37 -15.36 8.51 2.07
N TYR A 38 -16.39 7.74 1.70
CA TYR A 38 -17.72 8.25 1.37
C TYR A 38 -18.35 9.01 2.54
N LEU A 39 -18.37 8.40 3.74
CA LEU A 39 -19.00 8.97 4.93
C LEU A 39 -18.30 10.27 5.37
N VAL A 40 -16.97 10.34 5.29
CA VAL A 40 -16.23 11.58 5.55
C VAL A 40 -16.62 12.67 4.55
N GLY A 41 -16.71 12.34 3.25
CA GLY A 41 -17.12 13.29 2.22
C GLY A 41 -18.55 13.81 2.43
N GLN A 42 -19.48 12.92 2.77
CA GLN A 42 -20.85 13.28 3.12
C GLN A 42 -20.86 14.20 4.35
N ARG A 43 -20.11 13.85 5.39
CA ARG A 43 -20.13 14.57 6.66
C ARG A 43 -19.49 15.96 6.57
N LEU A 44 -18.39 16.09 5.83
CA LEU A 44 -17.84 17.40 5.46
C LEU A 44 -18.87 18.27 4.75
N SER A 45 -19.62 17.69 3.81
CA SER A 45 -20.64 18.40 3.05
C SER A 45 -21.82 18.84 3.93
N GLN A 46 -22.21 18.02 4.90
CA GLN A 46 -23.24 18.36 5.88
C GLN A 46 -22.80 19.51 6.79
N LEU A 47 -21.59 19.42 7.36
CA LEU A 47 -21.04 20.45 8.24
C LEU A 47 -20.83 21.79 7.51
N ALA A 48 -20.57 21.76 6.21
CA ALA A 48 -20.44 22.94 5.37
C ALA A 48 -21.76 23.40 4.70
N HIS A 49 -22.89 22.75 4.97
CA HIS A 49 -24.20 23.04 4.39
C HIS A 49 -24.26 22.97 2.84
N ILE A 50 -23.50 22.05 2.25
CA ILE A 50 -23.39 21.82 0.79
C ILE A 50 -23.73 20.38 0.39
N GLU A 51 -24.44 19.64 1.24
CA GLU A 51 -24.80 18.22 1.00
C GLU A 51 -25.54 18.01 -0.33
N HIS A 52 -26.39 18.96 -0.75
CA HIS A 52 -27.07 18.88 -2.04
C HIS A 52 -26.08 18.81 -3.22
N VAL A 53 -24.98 19.57 -3.17
CA VAL A 53 -23.93 19.57 -4.21
C VAL A 53 -23.22 18.22 -4.24
N PHE A 54 -22.93 17.66 -3.07
CA PHE A 54 -22.26 16.36 -2.94
C PHE A 54 -23.07 15.23 -3.60
N HIS A 55 -24.38 15.17 -3.34
CA HIS A 55 -25.25 14.12 -3.90
C HIS A 55 -25.47 14.25 -5.41
N GLN A 56 -25.45 15.47 -5.94
CA GLN A 56 -25.52 15.74 -7.38
C GLN A 56 -24.28 15.26 -8.13
N LYS A 57 -23.10 15.39 -7.51
CA LYS A 57 -21.82 14.93 -8.09
C LYS A 57 -21.59 13.42 -7.97
N LEU A 58 -22.39 12.73 -7.17
CA LEU A 58 -22.23 11.30 -6.93
C LEU A 58 -22.95 10.47 -8.00
N ASP A 59 -22.17 9.80 -8.84
CA ASP A 59 -22.69 8.96 -9.92
C ASP A 59 -23.45 7.72 -9.39
N SER A 60 -24.36 7.18 -10.21
CA SER A 60 -25.22 6.06 -9.85
C SER A 60 -24.45 4.75 -9.63
N ARG A 61 -23.32 4.57 -10.31
CA ARG A 61 -22.48 3.37 -10.20
C ARG A 61 -21.74 3.35 -8.87
N LEU A 62 -21.21 4.48 -8.42
CA LEU A 62 -20.61 4.66 -7.10
C LEU A 62 -21.64 4.47 -6.00
N LYS A 63 -22.85 5.04 -6.15
CA LYS A 63 -23.95 4.80 -5.20
C LYS A 63 -24.24 3.31 -5.04
N GLN A 64 -24.28 2.55 -6.14
CA GLN A 64 -24.48 1.10 -6.06
C GLN A 64 -23.31 0.39 -5.37
N LYS A 65 -22.07 0.73 -5.71
CA LYS A 65 -20.89 0.16 -5.04
C LYS A 65 -20.90 0.38 -3.51
N PHE A 66 -21.26 1.58 -3.05
CA PHE A 66 -21.36 1.85 -1.62
C PHE A 66 -22.47 1.03 -0.94
N LYS A 67 -23.63 0.85 -1.59
CA LYS A 67 -24.67 -0.06 -1.09
C LYS A 67 -24.19 -1.50 -0.97
N ASP A 68 -23.41 -1.97 -1.95
CA ASP A 68 -22.85 -3.32 -1.94
C ASP A 68 -21.84 -3.50 -0.78
N TYR A 69 -20.93 -2.53 -0.59
CA TYR A 69 -20.00 -2.53 0.54
C TYR A 69 -20.73 -2.50 1.89
N GLU A 70 -21.79 -1.70 2.01
CA GLU A 70 -22.60 -1.62 3.23
C GLU A 70 -23.27 -2.97 3.52
N SER A 71 -23.89 -3.58 2.52
CA SER A 71 -24.52 -4.90 2.61
C SER A 71 -23.54 -5.97 3.09
N ILE A 72 -22.30 -5.96 2.58
CA ILE A 72 -21.23 -6.86 3.03
C ILE A 72 -20.92 -6.64 4.51
N LEU A 73 -20.72 -5.38 4.93
CA LEU A 73 -20.39 -5.08 6.34
C LEU A 73 -21.52 -5.42 7.31
N ARG A 74 -22.79 -5.22 6.92
CA ARG A 74 -23.96 -5.60 7.74
C ARG A 74 -23.98 -7.10 8.05
N LYS A 75 -23.59 -7.94 7.09
CA LYS A 75 -23.54 -9.41 7.27
C LYS A 75 -22.45 -9.84 8.25
N ILE A 76 -21.39 -9.05 8.41
CA ILE A 76 -20.27 -9.36 9.32
C ILE A 76 -20.56 -8.87 10.73
N GLY A 77 -21.11 -7.67 10.87
CA GLY A 77 -21.50 -7.13 12.17
C GLY A 77 -22.05 -5.71 12.06
N PRO A 78 -23.29 -5.46 12.53
CA PRO A 78 -23.95 -4.16 12.37
C PRO A 78 -23.21 -3.02 13.08
N ASN A 79 -22.50 -3.32 14.17
CA ASN A 79 -21.76 -2.32 14.96
C ASN A 79 -20.62 -1.66 14.17
N ILE A 80 -20.06 -2.32 13.14
CA ILE A 80 -18.98 -1.75 12.33
C ILE A 80 -19.45 -0.46 11.65
N LEU A 81 -20.69 -0.45 11.11
CA LEU A 81 -21.22 0.73 10.43
C LEU A 81 -21.41 1.90 11.38
N ASN A 82 -21.95 1.66 12.57
CA ASN A 82 -22.12 2.70 13.59
C ASN A 82 -20.78 3.34 13.96
N LYS A 83 -19.73 2.53 14.11
CA LYS A 83 -18.37 3.02 14.37
C LYS A 83 -17.78 3.77 13.17
N LEU A 84 -18.02 3.34 11.94
CA LEU A 84 -17.58 4.10 10.75
C LEU A 84 -18.26 5.48 10.67
N ILE A 85 -19.53 5.57 11.04
CA ILE A 85 -20.25 6.86 11.13
C ILE A 85 -19.60 7.73 12.20
N GLU A 86 -19.40 7.21 13.42
CA GLU A 86 -18.70 7.93 14.50
C GLU A 86 -17.31 8.44 14.05
N PHE A 87 -16.52 7.58 13.42
CA PHE A 87 -15.18 7.91 12.94
C PHE A 87 -15.23 8.99 11.86
N SER A 88 -16.19 8.91 10.94
CA SER A 88 -16.36 9.90 9.87
C SER A 88 -16.74 11.29 10.41
N ASP A 89 -17.60 11.35 11.44
CA ASP A 89 -17.97 12.59 12.12
C ASP A 89 -16.77 13.25 12.79
N LYS A 90 -16.02 12.47 13.58
CA LYS A 90 -14.82 12.98 14.23
C LYS A 90 -13.74 13.38 13.24
N THR A 91 -13.59 12.64 12.14
CA THR A 91 -12.62 12.97 11.08
C THR A 91 -13.00 14.27 10.37
N ALA A 92 -14.27 14.44 9.98
CA ALA A 92 -14.74 15.66 9.33
C ALA A 92 -14.59 16.90 10.26
N GLN A 93 -14.85 16.74 11.56
CA GLN A 93 -14.65 17.80 12.57
C GLN A 93 -13.19 18.23 12.72
N HIS A 94 -12.21 17.36 12.43
CA HIS A 94 -10.79 17.73 12.45
C HIS A 94 -10.34 18.36 11.11
N ILE A 95 -10.93 17.93 9.99
CA ILE A 95 -10.60 18.46 8.67
C ILE A 95 -11.10 19.88 8.52
N LEU A 96 -12.38 20.15 8.82
CA LEU A 96 -13.00 21.43 8.48
C LEU A 96 -12.27 22.66 9.08
N PRO A 97 -11.86 22.66 10.36
CA PRO A 97 -11.09 23.77 10.95
C PRO A 97 -9.70 23.95 10.35
N SER A 98 -9.12 22.90 9.74
CA SER A 98 -7.83 23.00 9.05
C SER A 98 -7.94 23.72 7.70
N LEU A 99 -9.16 23.83 7.15
CA LEU A 99 -9.42 24.59 5.94
C LEU A 99 -9.48 26.09 6.29
N ARG A 100 -8.63 26.90 5.63
CA ARG A 100 -8.59 28.36 5.83
C ARG A 100 -9.73 29.10 5.12
N GLU A 101 -10.52 28.38 4.33
CA GLU A 101 -11.56 28.93 3.45
C GLU A 101 -12.83 28.12 3.53
N LYS A 102 -13.95 28.75 3.13
CA LYS A 102 -15.23 28.09 3.04
C LYS A 102 -15.20 26.99 1.99
N LEU A 103 -15.67 25.81 2.39
CA LEU A 103 -15.86 24.68 1.49
C LEU A 103 -17.08 24.93 0.59
N VAL A 104 -16.89 24.80 -0.73
CA VAL A 104 -17.91 25.01 -1.76
C VAL A 104 -18.42 23.68 -2.31
N SER A 105 -17.54 22.70 -2.49
CA SER A 105 -17.95 21.36 -2.90
C SER A 105 -16.99 20.27 -2.44
N VAL A 106 -17.49 19.04 -2.37
CA VAL A 106 -16.72 17.83 -2.11
C VAL A 106 -16.99 16.83 -3.23
N SER A 107 -15.95 16.19 -3.75
CA SER A 107 -16.06 15.14 -4.78
C SER A 107 -15.28 13.91 -4.36
N ILE A 108 -15.83 12.71 -4.60
CA ILE A 108 -15.09 11.44 -4.41
C ILE A 108 -14.35 11.12 -5.71
N VAL A 109 -13.03 11.00 -5.65
CA VAL A 109 -12.18 10.76 -6.83
C VAL A 109 -11.37 9.49 -6.77
N GLY A 110 -11.08 8.95 -5.57
CA GLY A 110 -10.25 7.75 -5.40
C GLY A 110 -10.81 6.50 -6.09
N LYS A 111 -12.09 6.51 -6.49
CA LYS A 111 -12.79 5.39 -7.15
C LYS A 111 -13.19 5.66 -8.60
N MET A 112 -12.86 6.84 -9.13
CA MET A 112 -13.13 7.15 -10.54
C MET A 112 -12.07 6.50 -11.42
N ASP A 113 -12.44 6.04 -12.61
CA ASP A 113 -11.50 5.48 -13.59
C ASP A 113 -10.81 6.56 -14.44
N ASP A 114 -11.01 7.84 -14.08
CA ASP A 114 -10.43 8.98 -14.78
C ASP A 114 -8.91 9.06 -14.58
N LEU A 115 -8.18 8.76 -15.66
CA LEU A 115 -6.72 8.77 -15.70
C LEU A 115 -6.14 10.18 -15.53
N GLN A 116 -6.85 11.22 -15.95
CA GLN A 116 -6.40 12.61 -15.82
C GLN A 116 -6.47 13.06 -14.35
N VAL A 117 -7.59 12.80 -13.69
CA VAL A 117 -7.76 13.08 -12.25
C VAL A 117 -6.73 12.33 -11.41
N LYS A 118 -6.47 11.05 -11.72
CA LYS A 118 -5.44 10.25 -11.02
C LYS A 118 -4.02 10.77 -11.27
N LYS A 119 -3.74 11.33 -12.45
CA LYS A 119 -2.42 11.90 -12.76
C LYS A 119 -2.20 13.22 -12.04
N GLU A 120 -3.24 14.05 -11.95
CA GLU A 120 -3.19 15.37 -11.34
C GLU A 120 -3.19 15.31 -9.81
N PHE A 121 -4.15 14.58 -9.22
CA PHE A 121 -4.39 14.57 -7.78
C PHE A 121 -3.85 13.32 -7.05
N GLN A 122 -3.15 12.45 -7.77
CA GLN A 122 -2.39 11.31 -7.25
C GLN A 122 -3.16 10.37 -6.31
N GLU A 123 -3.01 10.54 -4.99
CA GLU A 123 -3.57 9.70 -3.92
C GLU A 123 -4.86 10.27 -3.32
N ALA A 124 -5.42 11.32 -3.92
CA ALA A 124 -6.65 11.90 -3.44
C ALA A 124 -7.77 10.86 -3.45
N ASP A 125 -8.41 10.71 -2.29
CA ASP A 125 -9.65 9.97 -2.13
C ASP A 125 -10.83 10.94 -2.33
N LEU A 126 -10.71 12.15 -1.78
CA LEU A 126 -11.64 13.27 -1.99
C LEU A 126 -10.93 14.49 -2.59
N LEU A 127 -11.68 15.31 -3.34
CA LEU A 127 -11.30 16.68 -3.68
C LEU A 127 -12.21 17.65 -2.93
N LEU A 128 -11.58 18.57 -2.19
CA LEU A 128 -12.26 19.64 -1.47
C LEU A 128 -12.09 20.94 -2.27
N MET A 129 -13.17 21.49 -2.80
CA MET A 129 -13.13 22.76 -3.53
C MET A 129 -13.50 23.89 -2.56
N THR A 130 -12.60 24.84 -2.40
CA THR A 130 -12.81 26.09 -1.66
C THR A 130 -13.13 27.22 -2.64
N SER A 131 -13.32 28.44 -2.13
CA SER A 131 -13.48 29.63 -2.97
C SER A 131 -12.30 29.90 -3.91
N SER A 132 -11.07 29.59 -3.48
CA SER A 132 -9.86 29.93 -4.24
C SER A 132 -9.16 28.73 -4.88
N LYS A 133 -9.30 27.53 -4.30
CA LYS A 133 -8.47 26.38 -4.70
C LYS A 133 -9.11 25.01 -4.47
N THR A 134 -8.53 24.01 -5.13
CA THR A 134 -8.82 22.59 -4.91
C THR A 134 -7.77 21.99 -3.98
N ILE A 135 -8.22 21.31 -2.93
CA ILE A 135 -7.38 20.65 -1.93
C ILE A 135 -7.61 19.13 -2.07
N PRO A 136 -6.63 18.37 -2.60
CA PRO A 136 -6.71 16.92 -2.61
C PRO A 136 -6.57 16.37 -1.19
N LEU A 137 -7.46 15.45 -0.82
CA LEU A 137 -7.50 14.84 0.50
C LEU A 137 -7.24 13.34 0.38
N SER A 138 -6.19 12.84 1.03
CA SER A 138 -5.98 11.39 1.20
C SER A 138 -6.49 10.95 2.57
N LEU A 139 -7.35 9.94 2.60
CA LEU A 139 -7.98 9.41 3.80
C LEU A 139 -7.47 8.00 4.08
N LYS A 140 -7.08 7.75 5.34
CA LYS A 140 -6.68 6.43 5.82
C LYS A 140 -7.44 6.08 7.10
N LEU A 141 -8.03 4.89 7.13
CA LEU A 141 -8.55 4.27 8.35
C LEU A 141 -7.57 3.19 8.77
N SER A 142 -6.95 3.33 9.95
CA SER A 142 -5.91 2.43 10.41
C SER A 142 -6.07 2.03 11.88
N LYS A 143 -5.56 0.86 12.24
CA LYS A 143 -5.44 0.46 13.65
C LYS A 143 -4.28 1.25 14.29
N ASN A 144 -4.47 1.74 15.50
CA ASN A 144 -3.38 2.39 16.24
C ASN A 144 -2.19 1.41 16.43
N GLY A 145 -0.97 1.92 16.26
CA GLY A 145 0.28 1.13 16.26
C GLY A 145 0.49 0.27 15.02
N ALA A 146 -0.39 0.32 14.02
CA ALA A 146 -0.18 -0.37 12.75
C ALA A 146 0.51 0.55 11.72
N TYR A 147 1.26 -0.07 10.82
CA TYR A 147 1.78 0.58 9.63
C TYR A 147 0.63 1.03 8.71
N VAL A 148 0.63 2.31 8.34
CA VAL A 148 -0.30 2.91 7.39
C VAL A 148 0.27 2.73 5.99
N ASN A 149 -0.40 1.96 5.14
CA ASN A 149 0.02 1.81 3.75
C ASN A 149 -0.20 3.12 2.98
N THR A 150 0.83 3.60 2.31
CA THR A 150 0.81 4.87 1.57
C THR A 150 0.95 4.61 0.07
N LYS A 151 2.01 3.91 -0.36
CA LYS A 151 2.25 3.62 -1.77
C LYS A 151 2.39 2.14 -2.05
N SER A 152 2.00 1.79 -3.27
CA SER A 152 2.14 0.45 -3.83
C SER A 152 2.40 0.60 -5.32
N ALA A 153 3.54 0.11 -5.80
CA ALA A 153 3.93 0.23 -7.21
C ALA A 153 4.74 -0.98 -7.69
N GLY A 154 4.83 -1.16 -9.01
CA GLY A 154 5.72 -2.14 -9.61
C GLY A 154 7.19 -1.72 -9.45
N ALA A 155 8.05 -2.67 -9.10
CA ALA A 155 9.48 -2.42 -8.87
C ALA A 155 10.17 -1.86 -10.13
N LYS A 156 9.73 -2.27 -11.33
CA LYS A 156 10.29 -1.84 -12.61
C LYS A 156 10.00 -0.38 -13.02
N SER A 157 9.20 0.35 -12.24
CA SER A 157 8.92 1.78 -12.47
C SER A 157 9.02 2.63 -11.20
N PHE A 158 9.38 2.04 -10.07
CA PHE A 158 9.32 2.68 -8.76
C PHE A 158 10.22 3.91 -8.63
N ILE A 159 11.50 3.80 -9.04
CA ILE A 159 12.48 4.88 -8.95
C ILE A 159 12.04 6.04 -9.85
N LYS A 160 11.71 5.74 -11.12
CA LYS A 160 11.20 6.75 -12.07
C LYS A 160 9.94 7.45 -11.57
N LYS A 161 9.05 6.72 -10.91
CA LYS A 161 7.75 7.24 -10.48
C LYS A 161 7.86 8.17 -9.27
N TYR A 162 8.65 7.81 -8.26
CA TYR A 162 8.63 8.53 -6.98
C TYR A 162 9.83 9.42 -6.72
N PHE A 163 10.94 9.18 -7.44
CA PHE A 163 12.18 9.92 -7.29
C PHE A 163 12.47 10.80 -8.51
N PHE A 164 11.44 11.21 -9.26
CA PHE A 164 11.59 11.95 -10.52
C PHE A 164 12.30 13.31 -10.40
N HIS A 165 12.45 13.85 -9.18
CA HIS A 165 13.21 15.06 -8.90
C HIS A 165 14.74 14.83 -8.83
N MET A 166 15.18 13.58 -8.77
CA MET A 166 16.58 13.21 -8.62
C MET A 166 17.30 13.22 -9.96
N LYS A 167 18.64 13.34 -9.94
CA LYS A 167 19.46 13.12 -11.14
C LYS A 167 19.61 11.62 -11.41
N ASN A 168 19.88 11.27 -12.68
CA ASN A 168 20.18 9.89 -13.09
C ASN A 168 19.10 8.84 -12.78
N VAL A 169 17.86 9.27 -12.49
CA VAL A 169 16.71 8.39 -12.16
C VAL A 169 16.49 7.30 -13.22
N SER A 170 16.64 7.66 -14.49
CA SER A 170 16.51 6.70 -15.60
C SER A 170 17.58 5.62 -15.57
N ILE A 171 18.81 5.96 -15.21
CA ILE A 171 19.94 5.03 -15.10
C ILE A 171 19.69 4.07 -13.95
N TYR A 172 19.35 4.59 -12.76
CA TYR A 172 19.04 3.76 -11.59
C TYR A 172 17.86 2.82 -11.81
N GLN A 173 16.81 3.27 -12.50
CA GLN A 173 15.69 2.40 -12.84
C GLN A 173 16.07 1.31 -13.84
N GLN A 174 16.92 1.62 -14.82
CA GLN A 174 17.40 0.64 -15.79
C GLN A 174 18.29 -0.41 -15.13
N GLU A 175 19.21 0.01 -14.25
CA GLU A 175 20.03 -0.88 -13.42
C GLU A 175 19.15 -1.82 -12.59
N LEU A 176 18.15 -1.29 -11.89
CA LEU A 176 17.21 -2.09 -11.11
C LEU A 176 16.43 -3.08 -11.99
N ASN A 177 15.98 -2.68 -13.18
CA ASN A 177 15.24 -3.56 -14.08
C ASN A 177 16.09 -4.75 -14.53
N GLN A 178 17.35 -4.51 -14.91
CA GLN A 178 18.28 -5.57 -15.31
C GLN A 178 18.57 -6.55 -14.17
N LEU A 179 18.70 -6.03 -12.94
CA LEU A 179 18.89 -6.87 -11.76
C LEU A 179 17.66 -7.73 -11.48
N ILE A 180 16.45 -7.15 -11.56
CA ILE A 180 15.19 -7.89 -11.40
C ILE A 180 15.07 -9.00 -12.43
N ASP A 181 15.37 -8.73 -13.70
CA ASP A 181 15.29 -9.74 -14.77
C ASP A 181 16.28 -10.89 -14.52
N ARG A 182 17.50 -10.56 -14.11
CA ARG A 182 18.51 -11.57 -13.75
C ARG A 182 18.07 -12.42 -12.56
N TYR A 183 17.59 -11.80 -11.49
CA TYR A 183 17.17 -12.53 -10.29
C TYR A 183 15.95 -13.41 -10.55
N TYR A 184 14.97 -12.90 -11.29
CA TYR A 184 13.81 -13.67 -11.72
C TYR A 184 14.20 -14.88 -12.56
N TYR A 185 15.12 -14.69 -13.51
CA TYR A 185 15.60 -15.78 -14.36
C TYR A 185 16.33 -16.86 -13.55
N ASN A 186 17.27 -16.46 -12.68
CA ASN A 186 18.00 -17.39 -11.82
C ASN A 186 17.08 -18.14 -10.84
N MET A 187 16.08 -17.45 -10.29
CA MET A 187 15.05 -18.07 -9.45
C MET A 187 14.28 -19.13 -10.24
N GLY A 188 13.82 -18.81 -11.46
CA GLY A 188 13.12 -19.74 -12.34
C GLY A 188 13.97 -20.96 -12.70
N GLN A 189 15.22 -20.75 -13.12
CA GLN A 189 16.17 -21.82 -13.39
C GLN A 189 16.34 -22.76 -12.20
N THR A 190 16.58 -22.21 -11.01
CA THR A 190 16.79 -23.01 -9.80
C THR A 190 15.54 -23.85 -9.48
N LEU A 191 14.35 -23.26 -9.58
CA LEU A 191 13.10 -23.95 -9.27
C LEU A 191 12.76 -25.04 -10.29
N TYR A 192 12.99 -24.80 -11.59
CA TYR A 192 12.78 -25.80 -12.64
C TYR A 192 13.78 -26.96 -12.52
N GLN A 193 15.05 -26.67 -12.20
CA GLN A 193 16.06 -27.71 -11.96
C GLN A 193 15.68 -28.63 -10.79
N MET A 194 15.07 -28.10 -9.73
CA MET A 194 14.60 -28.91 -8.60
C MET A 194 13.53 -29.93 -8.98
N ILE A 195 12.83 -29.73 -10.09
CA ILE A 195 11.75 -30.61 -10.58
C ILE A 195 12.15 -31.35 -11.86
N GLY A 196 13.42 -31.26 -12.27
CA GLY A 196 13.94 -31.95 -13.46
C GLY A 196 13.48 -31.36 -14.79
N LEU A 197 13.12 -30.08 -14.82
CA LEU A 197 12.72 -29.35 -16.02
C LEU A 197 13.72 -28.23 -16.36
N ASP A 198 13.64 -27.72 -17.60
CA ASP A 198 14.45 -26.60 -18.08
C ASP A 198 13.65 -25.29 -18.12
N PHE A 199 14.16 -24.25 -17.46
CA PHE A 199 13.51 -22.93 -17.47
C PHE A 199 13.82 -22.14 -18.74
N LYS A 200 12.78 -21.76 -19.49
CA LYS A 200 12.90 -21.03 -20.76
C LYS A 200 12.68 -19.52 -20.65
N GLY A 201 12.71 -18.98 -19.44
CA GLY A 201 12.52 -17.55 -19.16
C GLY A 201 11.16 -17.18 -18.58
N GLU A 202 10.20 -18.10 -18.61
CA GLU A 202 8.87 -17.94 -18.02
C GLU A 202 8.38 -19.24 -17.40
N TYR A 203 7.41 -19.13 -16.49
CA TYR A 203 6.74 -20.30 -15.93
C TYR A 203 5.62 -20.71 -16.88
N ASP A 204 5.72 -21.90 -17.45
CA ASP A 204 4.77 -22.42 -18.45
C ASP A 204 3.86 -23.52 -17.87
N GLU A 205 3.09 -24.16 -18.74
CA GLU A 205 2.15 -25.23 -18.39
C GLU A 205 2.82 -26.43 -17.69
N SER A 206 4.11 -26.69 -17.96
CA SER A 206 4.83 -27.81 -17.36
C SER A 206 4.99 -27.67 -15.85
N TRP A 207 5.20 -26.44 -15.35
CA TRP A 207 5.23 -26.14 -13.91
C TRP A 207 3.94 -26.57 -13.21
N PHE A 208 2.80 -26.28 -13.84
CA PHE A 208 1.49 -26.59 -13.29
C PHE A 208 1.12 -28.07 -13.48
N ALA A 209 1.58 -28.71 -14.56
CA ALA A 209 1.39 -30.14 -14.82
C ALA A 209 2.07 -31.00 -13.74
N GLU A 210 3.22 -30.55 -13.23
CA GLU A 210 3.91 -31.15 -12.07
C GLU A 210 3.22 -30.84 -10.73
N GLY A 211 2.12 -30.09 -10.73
CA GLY A 211 1.28 -29.84 -9.56
C GLY A 211 1.77 -28.70 -8.65
N TYR A 212 2.71 -27.86 -9.11
CA TYR A 212 3.21 -26.74 -8.33
C TYR A 212 2.34 -25.48 -8.48
N SER A 213 2.21 -24.74 -7.38
CA SER A 213 1.45 -23.50 -7.31
C SER A 213 2.28 -22.30 -7.80
N ASP A 214 1.60 -21.24 -8.21
CA ASP A 214 2.17 -19.91 -8.50
C ASP A 214 2.12 -18.95 -7.29
N LEU A 215 1.65 -19.46 -6.14
CA LEU A 215 1.57 -18.74 -4.87
C LEU A 215 2.73 -19.14 -3.95
N PRO A 216 3.57 -18.19 -3.47
CA PRO A 216 4.74 -18.51 -2.64
C PRO A 216 4.44 -19.34 -1.39
N GLY A 217 3.30 -19.06 -0.76
CA GLY A 217 2.90 -19.75 0.48
C GLY A 217 2.46 -21.20 0.29
N GLN A 218 2.28 -21.66 -0.95
CA GLN A 218 1.85 -23.01 -1.29
C GLN A 218 3.01 -23.87 -1.85
N LEU A 219 4.20 -23.30 -1.97
CA LEU A 219 5.39 -24.04 -2.38
C LEU A 219 5.93 -24.89 -1.22
N PRO A 220 6.63 -26.01 -1.53
CA PRO A 220 7.48 -26.68 -0.57
C PRO A 220 8.49 -25.72 0.07
N GLU A 221 8.87 -25.97 1.33
CA GLU A 221 9.66 -25.03 2.12
C GLU A 221 11.00 -24.68 1.48
N ASP A 222 11.67 -25.62 0.82
CA ASP A 222 12.95 -25.35 0.16
C ASP A 222 12.80 -24.47 -1.09
N MET A 223 11.73 -24.65 -1.86
CA MET A 223 11.39 -23.77 -2.98
C MET A 223 11.00 -22.37 -2.51
N LYS A 224 10.25 -22.29 -1.40
CA LYS A 224 9.85 -21.04 -0.78
C LYS A 224 11.06 -20.22 -0.30
N LYS A 225 12.09 -20.86 0.25
CA LYS A 225 13.36 -20.20 0.61
C LYS A 225 14.02 -19.53 -0.60
N ILE A 226 14.02 -20.19 -1.77
CA ILE A 226 14.57 -19.62 -3.01
C ILE A 226 13.81 -18.36 -3.41
N VAL A 227 12.47 -18.42 -3.37
CA VAL A 227 11.60 -17.27 -3.68
C VAL A 227 11.83 -16.11 -2.71
N HIS A 228 11.96 -16.38 -1.41
CA HIS A 228 12.24 -15.35 -0.40
C HIS A 228 13.64 -14.74 -0.55
N ASN A 229 14.66 -15.55 -0.83
CA ASN A 229 16.01 -15.07 -1.10
C ASN A 229 16.04 -14.12 -2.31
N ASN A 230 15.31 -14.44 -3.37
CA ASN A 230 15.13 -13.56 -4.51
C ASN A 230 14.55 -12.18 -4.12
N TYR A 231 13.56 -12.15 -3.20
CA TYR A 231 13.01 -10.88 -2.68
C TYR A 231 14.02 -10.10 -1.83
N GLN A 232 14.79 -10.80 -0.99
CA GLN A 232 15.86 -10.21 -0.16
C GLN A 232 16.96 -9.57 -1.03
N GLN A 233 17.39 -10.27 -2.09
CA GLN A 233 18.36 -9.74 -3.06
C GLN A 233 17.82 -8.49 -3.77
N THR A 234 16.55 -8.51 -4.18
CA THR A 234 15.92 -7.36 -4.84
C THR A 234 15.89 -6.14 -3.92
N ILE A 235 15.41 -6.29 -2.68
CA ILE A 235 15.35 -5.15 -1.74
C ILE A 235 16.74 -4.64 -1.38
N SER A 236 17.76 -5.50 -1.30
CA SER A 236 19.14 -5.10 -1.04
C SER A 236 19.66 -4.13 -2.10
N ASN A 237 19.34 -4.36 -3.37
CA ASN A 237 19.75 -3.45 -4.45
C ASN A 237 18.95 -2.15 -4.43
N ILE A 238 17.66 -2.20 -4.10
CA ILE A 238 16.86 -0.98 -3.90
C ILE A 238 17.46 -0.14 -2.78
N TYR A 239 17.83 -0.75 -1.65
CA TYR A 239 18.49 -0.06 -0.55
C TYR A 239 19.76 0.65 -1.01
N LYS A 240 20.68 -0.06 -1.70
CA LYS A 240 21.93 0.52 -2.21
C LYS A 240 21.70 1.68 -3.17
N ILE A 241 20.71 1.58 -4.05
CA ILE A 241 20.35 2.66 -4.96
C ILE A 241 19.83 3.87 -4.18
N LEU A 242 18.89 3.67 -3.25
CA LEU A 242 18.32 4.76 -2.47
C LEU A 242 19.34 5.39 -1.52
N GLU A 243 20.27 4.62 -0.98
CA GLU A 243 21.39 5.10 -0.16
C GLU A 243 22.27 6.05 -0.97
N LYS A 244 22.69 5.66 -2.19
CA LYS A 244 23.42 6.55 -3.11
C LYS A 244 22.64 7.82 -3.42
N MET A 245 21.34 7.69 -3.68
CA MET A 245 20.46 8.82 -3.96
C MET A 245 20.33 9.74 -2.74
N SER A 246 20.37 9.21 -1.52
CA SER A 246 20.19 10.00 -0.30
C SER A 246 21.23 11.10 -0.07
N HIS A 247 22.36 11.06 -0.77
CA HIS A 247 23.36 12.13 -0.76
C HIS A 247 22.84 13.45 -1.35
N GLU A 248 21.89 13.42 -2.29
CA GLU A 248 21.16 14.61 -2.75
C GLU A 248 19.98 14.87 -1.81
N ARG A 249 20.28 15.40 -0.60
CA ARG A 249 19.33 15.47 0.53
C ARG A 249 17.98 16.09 0.16
N GLU A 250 17.98 17.25 -0.50
CA GLU A 250 16.75 18.01 -0.74
C GLU A 250 15.80 17.32 -1.74
N PRO A 251 16.24 16.94 -2.97
CA PRO A 251 15.38 16.20 -3.89
C PRO A 251 14.98 14.83 -3.35
N PHE A 252 15.83 14.20 -2.54
CA PHE A 252 15.52 12.93 -1.90
C PHE A 252 14.40 13.11 -0.87
N SER A 253 14.47 14.12 -0.01
CA SER A 253 13.40 14.43 0.95
C SER A 253 12.06 14.74 0.27
N ARG A 254 12.06 15.47 -0.86
CA ARG A 254 10.82 15.65 -1.66
C ARG A 254 10.27 14.31 -2.16
N SER A 255 11.16 13.42 -2.58
CA SER A 255 10.78 12.07 -3.03
C SER A 255 10.23 11.21 -1.88
N LEU A 256 10.75 11.37 -0.66
CA LEU A 256 10.22 10.70 0.53
C LEU A 256 8.82 11.19 0.90
N LEU A 257 8.51 12.49 0.72
CA LEU A 257 7.13 12.99 0.87
C LEU A 257 6.17 12.26 -0.06
N ASN A 258 6.57 12.01 -1.30
CA ASN A 258 5.79 11.19 -2.23
C ASN A 258 5.56 9.79 -1.65
N LEU A 259 6.56 9.15 -1.04
CA LEU A 259 6.43 7.80 -0.50
C LEU A 259 5.55 7.71 0.75
N ILE A 260 5.47 8.77 1.56
CA ILE A 260 4.62 8.81 2.76
C ILE A 260 3.20 9.31 2.49
N GLY A 261 2.83 9.49 1.23
CA GLY A 261 1.46 9.84 0.84
C GLY A 261 1.18 11.34 0.73
N LEU A 262 2.23 12.16 0.60
CA LEU A 262 2.17 13.61 0.44
C LEU A 262 2.79 14.03 -0.90
N GLY A 263 2.42 13.36 -1.99
CA GLY A 263 3.00 13.60 -3.31
C GLY A 263 2.50 14.83 -4.08
N HIS A 264 1.51 15.56 -3.56
CA HIS A 264 1.03 16.83 -4.13
C HIS A 264 1.21 17.95 -3.09
N PRO A 265 1.72 19.14 -3.46
CA PRO A 265 2.01 20.23 -2.50
C PRO A 265 0.80 20.67 -1.66
N ASP A 266 -0.39 20.74 -2.27
CA ASP A 266 -1.63 21.08 -1.57
C ASP A 266 -2.33 19.89 -0.89
N MET A 267 -1.76 18.69 -0.92
CA MET A 267 -2.43 17.53 -0.35
C MET A 267 -2.51 17.61 1.16
N LEU A 268 -3.73 17.34 1.65
CA LEU A 268 -4.00 17.10 3.05
C LEU A 268 -4.11 15.58 3.27
N GLN A 269 -3.22 15.04 4.08
CA GLN A 269 -3.29 13.65 4.51
C GLN A 269 -4.02 13.57 5.85
N VAL A 270 -4.99 12.66 5.94
CA VAL A 270 -5.79 12.45 7.13
C VAL A 270 -5.84 10.98 7.49
N ILE A 271 -5.46 10.67 8.72
CA ILE A 271 -5.41 9.31 9.24
C ILE A 271 -6.30 9.22 10.47
N CYS A 272 -7.37 8.43 10.37
CA CYS A 272 -8.21 8.08 11.50
C CYS A 272 -7.72 6.78 12.11
N TYR A 273 -7.25 6.84 13.36
CA TYR A 273 -6.82 5.68 14.12
C TYR A 273 -7.95 5.12 14.96
N HIS A 274 -8.09 3.79 14.92
CA HIS A 274 -8.98 3.04 15.80
C HIS A 274 -8.19 2.01 16.62
N LYS A 275 -8.70 1.65 17.79
CA LYS A 275 -8.14 0.62 18.66
C LYS A 275 -9.23 -0.27 19.22
N LYS A 276 -8.84 -1.37 19.86
CA LYS A 276 -9.77 -2.19 20.65
C LYS A 276 -9.95 -1.52 22.02
N ILE A 277 -11.19 -1.28 22.46
CA ILE A 277 -11.49 -0.65 23.77
C ILE A 277 -12.51 -1.52 24.48
N ASN A 278 -12.26 -1.91 25.73
CA ASN A 278 -13.23 -2.57 26.63
C ASN A 278 -14.07 -3.67 25.95
N GLN A 279 -13.39 -4.64 25.33
CA GLN A 279 -13.99 -5.76 24.57
C GLN A 279 -14.67 -5.39 23.24
N GLU A 280 -14.96 -4.11 22.95
CA GLU A 280 -15.38 -3.65 21.63
C GLU A 280 -14.22 -3.68 20.64
N SER A 281 -14.45 -4.31 19.47
CA SER A 281 -13.43 -4.47 18.42
C SER A 281 -12.96 -3.15 17.78
N TYR A 282 -13.72 -2.06 17.93
CA TYR A 282 -13.49 -0.78 17.25
C TYR A 282 -13.89 0.42 18.12
N GLY A 283 -12.92 1.13 18.68
CA GLY A 283 -13.10 2.44 19.30
C GLY A 283 -12.17 3.47 18.66
N LEU A 284 -12.62 4.72 18.57
CA LEU A 284 -11.80 5.81 18.04
C LEU A 284 -10.61 6.05 18.98
N ASP A 285 -9.43 6.27 18.41
CA ASP A 285 -8.23 6.58 19.16
C ASP A 285 -7.78 8.03 18.91
N SER A 286 -7.52 8.38 17.66
CA SER A 286 -7.06 9.72 17.28
C SER A 286 -7.31 10.01 15.80
N VAL A 287 -7.30 11.28 15.42
CA VAL A 287 -7.30 11.72 14.02
C VAL A 287 -6.07 12.59 13.81
N LEU A 288 -5.19 12.18 12.89
CA LEU A 288 -4.03 12.96 12.47
C LEU A 288 -4.36 13.65 11.16
N VAL A 289 -4.09 14.95 11.10
CA VAL A 289 -4.19 15.78 9.89
C VAL A 289 -2.81 16.37 9.66
N GLY A 290 -2.27 16.25 8.45
CA GLY A 290 -0.97 16.81 8.10
C GLY A 290 -0.89 17.18 6.62
N ASN A 291 -0.10 18.18 6.30
CA ASN A 291 0.13 18.64 4.93
C ASN A 291 1.62 18.61 4.56
N TYR A 292 1.89 18.88 3.28
CA TYR A 292 3.24 18.90 2.72
C TYR A 292 4.18 19.84 3.48
N ALA A 293 3.75 21.09 3.71
CA ALA A 293 4.58 22.14 4.30
C ALA A 293 4.98 21.83 5.75
N GLU A 294 4.05 21.27 6.54
CA GLU A 294 4.30 20.86 7.93
C GLU A 294 5.22 19.64 8.01
N LYS A 295 5.12 18.71 7.04
CA LYS A 295 5.87 17.45 7.07
C LYS A 295 7.26 17.56 6.47
N MET A 296 7.51 18.52 5.58
CA MET A 296 8.80 18.70 4.92
C MET A 296 9.97 18.89 5.91
N PRO A 297 9.90 19.77 6.94
CA PRO A 297 10.98 19.91 7.92
C PRO A 297 11.34 18.60 8.63
N GLU A 298 10.33 17.78 8.97
CA GLU A 298 10.55 16.47 9.58
C GLU A 298 11.27 15.52 8.61
N VAL A 299 10.83 15.45 7.35
CA VAL A 299 11.39 14.56 6.33
C VAL A 299 12.81 14.96 5.91
N THR A 300 13.21 16.22 6.09
CA THR A 300 14.61 16.64 5.85
C THR A 300 15.60 16.08 6.87
N GLN A 301 15.13 15.65 8.04
CA GLN A 301 15.94 15.06 9.11
C GLN A 301 16.00 13.53 9.02
N PHE A 302 15.81 12.97 7.82
CA PHE A 302 15.74 11.53 7.64
C PHE A 302 17.08 10.83 7.93
N GLU A 303 16.97 9.60 8.41
CA GLU A 303 18.06 8.63 8.62
C GLU A 303 17.73 7.32 7.88
N MET A 304 18.64 6.85 7.03
CA MET A 304 18.56 5.51 6.44
C MET A 304 18.99 4.49 7.48
N MET A 305 18.11 3.57 7.88
CA MET A 305 18.46 2.54 8.86
C MET A 305 19.42 1.50 8.26
N PRO A 306 20.27 0.84 9.08
CA PRO A 306 21.10 -0.25 8.59
C PRO A 306 20.28 -1.36 7.93
N PHE A 307 20.72 -1.80 6.76
CA PHE A 307 20.04 -2.86 6.02
C PHE A 307 20.24 -4.23 6.68
N ASN A 308 19.14 -4.92 6.97
CA ASN A 308 19.16 -6.31 7.39
C ASN A 308 18.95 -7.23 6.17
N PRO A 309 19.97 -8.00 5.74
CA PRO A 309 19.86 -8.85 4.54
C PRO A 309 18.89 -10.03 4.69
N GLN A 310 18.45 -10.34 5.91
CA GLN A 310 17.53 -11.46 6.19
C GLN A 310 16.06 -11.10 5.98
N ILE A 311 15.72 -9.84 5.71
CA ILE A 311 14.34 -9.39 5.53
C ILE A 311 14.15 -8.71 4.17
N SER A 312 12.94 -8.82 3.62
CA SER A 312 12.60 -8.20 2.31
C SER A 312 12.14 -6.74 2.45
N SER A 313 12.67 -6.01 3.44
CA SER A 313 12.31 -4.62 3.73
C SER A 313 13.46 -3.85 4.41
N PHE A 314 13.43 -2.53 4.31
CA PHE A 314 14.26 -1.64 5.12
C PHE A 314 13.46 -0.41 5.54
N GLU A 315 14.07 0.39 6.39
CA GLU A 315 13.40 1.50 7.07
C GLU A 315 14.17 2.80 6.87
N ILE A 316 13.42 3.89 6.71
CA ILE A 316 13.90 5.26 6.72
C ILE A 316 13.19 5.94 7.89
N ARG A 317 13.97 6.43 8.83
CA ARG A 317 13.48 7.05 10.06
C ARG A 317 13.36 8.56 9.87
N PHE A 318 12.32 9.10 10.47
CA PHE A 318 12.10 10.54 10.70
C PHE A 318 11.92 10.78 12.20
N PRO A 319 11.99 12.03 12.69
CA PRO A 319 11.81 12.35 14.10
C PRO A 319 10.55 11.76 14.76
N ASN A 320 9.41 11.74 14.07
CA ASN A 320 8.12 11.31 14.65
C ASN A 320 7.49 10.10 13.95
N SER A 321 8.17 9.55 12.94
CA SER A 321 7.60 8.51 12.10
C SER A 321 8.68 7.66 11.41
N GLN A 322 8.30 6.50 10.91
CA GLN A 322 9.20 5.58 10.24
C GLN A 322 8.56 5.06 8.96
N LEU A 323 9.22 5.28 7.83
CA LEU A 323 8.83 4.74 6.54
C LEU A 323 9.50 3.37 6.34
N GLN A 324 8.69 2.34 6.13
CA GLN A 324 9.15 1.03 5.69
C GLN A 324 8.96 0.90 4.17
N ILE A 325 9.99 0.44 3.48
CA ILE A 325 9.96 0.05 2.06
C ILE A 325 10.15 -1.46 1.99
N ARG A 326 9.18 -2.17 1.41
CA ARG A 326 9.14 -3.64 1.37
C ARG A 326 8.90 -4.18 -0.03
N ILE A 327 9.65 -5.21 -0.41
CA ILE A 327 9.34 -6.03 -1.58
C ILE A 327 8.30 -7.10 -1.23
N LYS A 328 7.31 -7.24 -2.11
CA LYS A 328 6.29 -8.29 -2.10
C LYS A 328 6.19 -8.92 -3.50
N PRO A 329 5.74 -10.17 -3.61
CA PRO A 329 5.30 -10.70 -4.90
C PRO A 329 4.22 -9.80 -5.52
N MET A 330 4.05 -9.93 -6.83
CA MET A 330 2.78 -9.57 -7.46
C MET A 330 1.67 -10.51 -6.96
N ASN A 331 0.52 -10.57 -7.63
CA ASN A 331 -0.50 -11.57 -7.28
C ASN A 331 0.05 -13.02 -7.29
N LYS A 332 1.11 -13.26 -8.08
CA LYS A 332 1.84 -14.52 -8.25
C LYS A 332 3.35 -14.26 -8.26
N PHE A 333 4.17 -15.23 -7.85
CA PHE A 333 5.64 -15.08 -7.94
C PHE A 333 6.20 -15.38 -9.32
N THR A 334 5.41 -16.06 -10.15
CA THR A 334 5.70 -16.38 -11.56
C THR A 334 5.52 -15.18 -12.48
N THR A 335 5.23 -13.99 -11.93
CA THR A 335 5.22 -12.74 -12.70
C THR A 335 6.65 -12.18 -12.73
N PRO A 336 7.18 -11.75 -13.89
CA PRO A 336 8.55 -11.23 -14.05
C PRO A 336 8.71 -9.79 -13.52
N SER A 337 8.19 -9.52 -12.32
CA SER A 337 8.28 -8.25 -11.61
C SER A 337 7.80 -8.42 -10.16
N TYR A 338 8.06 -7.41 -9.34
CA TYR A 338 7.67 -7.38 -7.94
C TYR A 338 6.88 -6.12 -7.61
N LYS A 339 6.23 -6.14 -6.46
CA LYS A 339 5.54 -4.99 -5.90
C LYS A 339 6.39 -4.38 -4.78
N ILE A 340 6.61 -3.08 -4.83
CA ILE A 340 7.16 -2.31 -3.72
C ILE A 340 5.99 -1.69 -2.97
N ASN A 341 5.91 -2.02 -1.68
CA ASN A 341 4.99 -1.39 -0.74
C ASN A 341 5.75 -0.41 0.13
N CYS A 342 5.20 0.78 0.29
CA CYS A 342 5.63 1.79 1.26
C CYS A 342 4.55 1.93 2.33
N SER A 343 4.98 1.98 3.58
CA SER A 343 4.08 2.14 4.71
C SER A 343 4.74 2.90 5.84
N VAL A 344 3.97 3.72 6.56
CA VAL A 344 4.48 4.60 7.60
C VAL A 344 3.94 4.19 8.96
N HIS A 345 4.82 4.08 9.94
CA HIS A 345 4.46 3.94 11.34
C HIS A 345 4.62 5.30 12.04
N TYR A 346 3.51 5.86 12.50
CA TYR A 346 3.48 7.14 13.21
C TYR A 346 3.57 6.92 14.72
N GLY A 347 4.31 7.77 15.44
CA GLY A 347 4.44 7.65 16.90
C GLY A 347 5.47 6.63 17.37
N ALA A 348 6.47 6.32 16.55
CA ALA A 348 7.64 5.53 16.98
C ALA A 348 8.43 6.31 18.05
N LYS A 349 8.09 6.16 19.32
CA LYS A 349 8.92 6.62 20.44
C LYS A 349 10.18 5.77 20.48
N HIS A 350 11.35 6.39 20.41
CA HIS A 350 12.62 5.69 20.43
C HIS A 350 12.83 4.96 21.77
N ALA A 351 13.11 3.66 21.71
CA ALA A 351 13.97 3.05 22.70
C ALA A 351 15.36 3.68 22.49
N LYS A 352 15.87 4.38 23.50
CA LYS A 352 17.26 4.86 23.48
C LYS A 352 18.16 3.65 23.24
N SER A 353 19.08 3.79 22.28
CA SER A 353 20.16 2.81 22.07
C SER A 353 21.05 2.73 23.30
#